data_AF-A0A4R1XLH5-F1
#
_entry.id   AF-A0A4R1XLH5-F1
#
_cell.length_a   1.000
_cell.length_b   1.000
_cell.length_c   1.000
_cell.angle_alpha   90.00
_cell.angle_beta   90.00
_cell.angle_gamma   90.00
#
_symmetry.space_group_name_H-M   'P 1'
#
loop_
_entity.id
_entity.type
_entity.pdbx_description
1 polymer ?
#
loop_
_entity_poly.entity_id
_entity_poly.type
_entity_poly.pdbx_seq_one_letter_code
_entity_poly.pdbx_strand_id
1 'polypeptide(L)'
;MGIGGGMKKYLGLTLALLIPMGAYSKPILDDNVLMQKSVNDFFSTYEDSGMSGAISQIDACYKTKSNEKLYCFYMDYTARIFDSFMTESFNSLNNGNLTIQDYLDDEKFSERSFKYIYLPNNTSFHETNSHLNNLYYLLLNLIEEH
;
A
#
# COMPACT_ATOMS: atom_id res chain seq x y z
N MET A 1 73.56 -25.48 24.02
CA MET A 1 72.40 -24.66 24.47
C MET A 1 71.51 -24.45 23.26
N GLY A 2 70.27 -24.88 23.13
CA GLY A 2 69.33 -25.63 23.95
C GLY A 2 68.04 -25.67 23.12
N ILE A 3 67.49 -26.86 22.90
CA ILE A 3 66.28 -27.13 22.12
C ILE A 3 65.06 -26.94 23.03
N GLY A 4 63.96 -26.41 22.50
CA GLY A 4 62.62 -26.46 23.10
C GLY A 4 61.78 -25.30 22.57
N GLY A 5 60.63 -25.47 21.92
CA GLY A 5 59.62 -26.52 22.04
C GLY A 5 58.31 -25.82 22.44
N GLY A 6 57.30 -25.83 21.56
CA GLY A 6 56.02 -25.17 21.87
C GLY A 6 55.03 -25.09 20.71
N MET A 7 54.54 -26.23 20.23
CA MET A 7 53.26 -26.29 19.51
C MET A 7 52.10 -26.10 20.50
N LYS A 8 51.10 -25.26 20.16
CA LYS A 8 49.67 -25.67 20.06
C LYS A 8 48.75 -24.53 19.62
N LYS A 9 48.16 -24.76 18.44
CA LYS A 9 46.81 -24.44 17.96
C LYS A 9 45.87 -23.67 18.91
N TYR A 10 45.46 -22.47 18.49
CA TYR A 10 44.13 -21.88 18.70
C TYR A 10 43.85 -20.97 17.49
N LEU A 11 43.38 -21.49 16.35
CA LEU A 11 41.96 -21.57 15.99
C LEU A 11 41.06 -20.60 16.78
N GLY A 12 41.28 -19.31 16.58
CA GLY A 12 40.34 -18.24 16.97
C GLY A 12 39.25 -18.07 15.91
N LEU A 13 38.38 -19.07 15.79
CA LEU A 13 37.09 -18.91 15.14
C LEU A 13 36.22 -18.05 16.07
N THR A 14 36.14 -16.75 15.81
CA THR A 14 35.00 -15.94 16.29
C THR A 14 34.33 -15.34 15.07
N LEU A 15 33.46 -16.18 14.52
CA LEU A 15 32.21 -15.85 13.86
C LEU A 15 31.79 -14.41 14.22
N ALA A 16 32.04 -13.45 13.32
CA ALA A 16 31.33 -12.19 13.36
C ALA A 16 29.87 -12.56 13.12
N LEU A 17 29.14 -12.72 14.23
CA LEU A 17 27.71 -12.90 14.25
C LEU A 17 27.13 -11.90 13.25
N LEU A 18 26.51 -12.46 12.22
CA LEU A 18 25.37 -11.89 11.55
C LEU A 18 24.54 -11.23 12.64
N ILE A 19 24.67 -9.91 12.80
CA ILE A 19 23.58 -9.13 13.30
C ILE A 19 22.66 -9.14 12.07
N PRO A 20 21.57 -9.94 12.02
CA PRO A 20 20.47 -9.47 11.23
C PRO A 20 20.15 -8.13 11.89
N MET A 21 20.66 -7.05 11.29
CA MET A 21 19.99 -5.76 11.42
C MET A 21 18.63 -6.10 10.84
N GLY A 22 17.72 -6.54 11.71
CA GLY A 22 16.31 -6.57 11.40
C GLY A 22 16.08 -5.14 10.97
N ALA A 23 16.02 -4.95 9.65
CA ALA A 23 15.45 -3.75 9.09
C ALA A 23 14.00 -3.88 9.53
N TYR A 24 13.73 -3.42 10.75
CA TYR A 24 12.40 -3.40 11.31
C TYR A 24 11.63 -2.50 10.36
N SER A 25 10.85 -3.13 9.49
CA SER A 25 9.77 -2.49 8.76
C SER A 25 9.05 -1.60 9.75
N LYS A 26 8.95 -0.31 9.42
CA LYS A 26 8.14 0.59 10.24
C LYS A 26 6.69 0.25 9.90
N PRO A 27 5.88 -0.16 10.88
CA PRO A 27 4.47 -0.40 10.61
C PRO A 27 3.88 0.89 10.05
N ILE A 28 3.17 0.78 8.94
CA ILE A 28 2.36 1.89 8.43
C ILE A 28 1.25 2.09 9.45
N LEU A 29 1.20 3.29 10.03
CA LEU A 29 0.17 3.67 10.98
C LEU A 29 -0.92 4.38 10.20
N ASP A 30 -2.11 3.82 10.24
CA ASP A 30 -3.28 4.46 9.63
C ASP A 30 -3.70 5.72 10.38
N ASP A 31 -4.18 6.71 9.63
CA ASP A 31 -4.79 7.92 10.16
C ASP A 31 -6.28 7.94 9.78
N ASN A 32 -7.14 7.69 10.77
CA ASN A 32 -8.59 7.62 10.56
C ASN A 32 -9.19 8.95 10.10
N VAL A 33 -8.66 10.08 10.55
CA VAL A 33 -9.15 11.41 10.14
C VAL A 33 -8.82 11.64 8.68
N LEU A 34 -7.59 11.30 8.29
CA LEU A 34 -7.14 11.40 6.91
C LEU A 34 -7.89 10.46 5.97
N MET A 35 -8.15 9.24 6.44
CA MET A 35 -8.91 8.22 5.74
C MET A 35 -10.35 8.68 5.49
N GLN A 36 -11.06 9.10 6.54
CA GLN A 36 -12.43 9.60 6.41
C GLN A 36 -12.50 10.81 5.47
N LYS A 37 -11.55 11.75 5.60
CA LYS A 37 -11.44 12.88 4.68
C LYS A 37 -11.27 12.43 3.23
N SER A 38 -10.40 11.46 2.97
CA SER A 38 -10.13 10.97 1.61
C SER A 38 -11.34 10.28 0.97
N VAL A 39 -12.15 9.56 1.75
CA VAL A 39 -13.38 8.91 1.28
C VAL A 39 -14.42 9.98 0.91
N ASN A 40 -14.62 10.98 1.78
CA ASN A 40 -15.55 12.08 1.50
C ASN A 40 -15.13 12.88 0.26
N ASP A 41 -13.83 13.18 0.12
CA ASP A 41 -13.30 13.92 -1.02
C ASP A 41 -13.39 13.10 -2.32
N PHE A 42 -13.24 11.77 -2.25
CA PHE A 42 -13.49 10.86 -3.37
C PHE A 42 -14.96 10.97 -3.83
N PHE A 43 -15.92 10.80 -2.92
CA PHE A 43 -17.34 10.83 -3.29
C PHE A 43 -17.78 12.20 -3.79
N SER A 44 -17.33 13.29 -3.15
CA SER A 44 -17.58 14.65 -3.66
C SER A 44 -17.06 14.82 -5.08
N THR A 45 -15.85 14.33 -5.38
CA THR A 45 -15.28 14.45 -6.73
C THR A 45 -15.99 13.54 -7.74
N TYR A 46 -16.38 12.34 -7.31
CA TYR A 46 -17.14 11.39 -8.12
C TYR A 46 -18.54 11.93 -8.46
N GLU A 47 -19.23 12.56 -7.52
CA GLU A 47 -20.52 13.20 -7.76
C GLU A 47 -20.41 14.36 -8.74
N ASP A 48 -19.34 15.17 -8.61
CA ASP A 48 -19.13 16.34 -9.47
C ASP A 48 -18.68 15.97 -10.90
N SER A 49 -17.86 14.93 -11.05
CA SER A 49 -17.09 14.69 -12.29
C SER A 49 -16.91 13.22 -12.67
N GLY A 50 -17.57 12.31 -11.96
CA GLY A 50 -17.51 10.87 -12.17
C GLY A 50 -16.13 10.27 -11.87
N MET A 51 -16.00 8.99 -12.21
CA MET A 51 -14.76 8.24 -11.98
C MET A 51 -13.54 8.84 -12.69
N SER A 52 -13.73 9.45 -13.86
CA SER A 52 -12.64 10.11 -14.58
C SER A 52 -12.04 11.27 -13.79
N GLY A 53 -12.87 12.04 -13.09
CA GLY A 53 -12.39 13.14 -12.25
C GLY A 53 -11.70 12.64 -10.99
N ALA A 54 -12.25 11.62 -10.34
CA ALA A 54 -11.61 10.96 -9.20
C ALA A 54 -10.22 10.42 -9.57
N ILE A 55 -10.08 9.71 -10.70
CA ILE A 55 -8.78 9.24 -11.21
C ILE A 55 -7.81 10.40 -11.44
N SER A 56 -8.26 11.48 -12.08
CA SER A 56 -7.42 12.66 -12.31
C SER A 56 -6.93 13.28 -11.01
N GLN A 57 -7.78 13.32 -9.98
CA GLN A 57 -7.42 13.84 -8.66
C GLN A 57 -6.41 12.92 -7.95
N ILE A 58 -6.58 11.60 -8.03
CA ILE A 58 -5.66 10.62 -7.45
C ILE A 58 -4.28 10.73 -8.10
N ASP A 59 -4.22 10.75 -9.42
CA ASP A 59 -2.95 10.88 -10.17
C ASP A 59 -2.23 12.20 -9.82
N ALA A 60 -2.96 13.32 -9.78
CA ALA A 60 -2.43 14.60 -9.35
C ALA A 60 -1.93 14.57 -7.89
N CYS A 61 -2.63 13.84 -7.01
CA CYS A 61 -2.26 13.71 -5.61
C CYS A 61 -0.90 13.03 -5.44
N TYR A 62 -0.66 11.91 -6.14
CA TYR A 62 0.62 11.22 -6.09
C TYR A 62 1.76 12.05 -6.70
N LYS A 63 1.50 12.83 -7.75
CA LYS A 63 2.52 13.70 -8.40
C LYS A 63 2.88 14.93 -7.56
N THR A 64 1.96 15.42 -6.74
CA THR A 64 2.16 16.62 -5.92
C THR A 64 3.04 16.30 -4.70
N LYS A 65 4.22 16.93 -4.59
CA LYS A 65 5.20 16.63 -3.53
C LYS A 65 4.72 16.98 -2.12
N SER A 66 3.91 18.03 -1.98
CA SER A 66 3.38 18.49 -0.69
C SER A 66 2.23 17.63 -0.16
N ASN A 67 1.65 16.77 -0.99
CA ASN A 67 0.55 15.93 -0.55
C ASN A 67 1.05 14.75 0.25
N GLU A 68 0.34 14.46 1.34
CA GLU A 68 0.54 13.27 2.13
C GLU A 68 0.17 12.04 1.31
N LYS A 69 1.12 11.11 1.13
CA LYS A 69 0.91 9.95 0.25
C LYS A 69 -0.11 8.98 0.81
N LEU A 70 -0.23 8.90 2.13
CA LEU A 70 -1.22 8.08 2.80
C LEU A 70 -2.65 8.55 2.46
N TYR A 71 -2.90 9.86 2.40
CA TYR A 71 -4.15 10.43 1.91
C TYR A 71 -4.45 10.03 0.45
N CYS A 72 -3.46 10.18 -0.44
CA CYS A 72 -3.62 9.80 -1.85
C CYS A 72 -3.94 8.31 -2.01
N PHE A 73 -3.33 7.48 -1.15
CA PHE A 73 -3.51 6.04 -1.15
C PHE A 73 -4.89 5.61 -0.67
N TYR A 74 -5.42 6.21 0.39
CA TYR A 74 -6.79 5.95 0.81
C TYR A 74 -7.79 6.28 -0.30
N MET A 75 -7.65 7.45 -0.94
CA MET A 75 -8.49 7.88 -2.06
C MET A 75 -8.39 6.92 -3.27
N ASP A 76 -7.18 6.47 -3.61
CA ASP A 76 -6.91 5.49 -4.67
C ASP A 76 -7.58 4.14 -4.39
N TYR A 77 -7.46 3.66 -3.15
CA TYR A 77 -8.02 2.38 -2.75
C TYR A 77 -9.56 2.45 -2.67
N THR A 78 -10.12 3.55 -2.17
CA THR A 78 -11.56 3.82 -2.22
C THR A 78 -12.08 3.76 -3.65
N ALA A 79 -11.43 4.45 -4.59
CA ALA A 79 -11.82 4.44 -6.00
C ALA A 79 -11.80 3.03 -6.60
N ARG A 80 -10.75 2.24 -6.30
CA ARG A 80 -10.66 0.85 -6.76
C ARG A 80 -11.78 -0.03 -6.20
N ILE A 81 -12.05 0.05 -4.90
CA ILE A 81 -13.13 -0.74 -4.27
C ILE A 81 -14.47 -0.38 -4.90
N PHE A 82 -14.75 0.92 -5.03
CA PHE A 82 -16.00 1.41 -5.59
C PHE A 82 -16.18 1.02 -7.07
N ASP A 83 -15.15 1.21 -7.91
CA ASP A 83 -15.18 0.82 -9.33
C ASP A 83 -15.41 -0.69 -9.51
N SER A 84 -14.83 -1.49 -8.61
CA SER A 84 -15.04 -2.95 -8.56
C SER A 84 -16.49 -3.30 -8.29
N PHE A 85 -17.10 -2.70 -7.28
CA PHE A 85 -18.50 -2.95 -6.96
C PHE A 85 -19.46 -2.46 -8.04
N MET A 86 -19.20 -1.30 -8.63
CA MET A 86 -20.03 -0.76 -9.72
C MET A 86 -19.97 -1.65 -10.96
N THR A 87 -18.77 -2.14 -11.30
CA THR A 87 -18.56 -3.05 -12.43
C THR A 87 -19.26 -4.40 -12.20
N GLU A 88 -19.07 -5.01 -11.03
CA GLU A 88 -19.71 -6.27 -10.68
C GLU A 88 -21.24 -6.15 -10.67
N SER A 89 -21.77 -5.10 -10.03
CA SER A 89 -23.21 -4.83 -9.96
C SER A 89 -23.80 -4.62 -11.35
N PHE A 90 -23.16 -3.83 -12.21
CA PHE A 90 -23.63 -3.61 -13.56
C PHE A 90 -23.65 -4.91 -14.38
N ASN A 91 -22.56 -5.69 -14.32
CA ASN A 91 -22.45 -6.94 -15.08
C ASN A 91 -23.48 -7.97 -14.63
N SER A 92 -23.69 -8.09 -13.31
CA SER A 92 -24.68 -8.99 -12.71
C SER A 92 -26.12 -8.61 -13.10
N LEU A 93 -26.46 -7.32 -13.04
CA LEU A 93 -27.83 -6.86 -13.28
C LEU A 93 -28.21 -6.75 -14.77
N ASN A 94 -27.23 -6.51 -15.65
CA ASN A 94 -27.49 -6.17 -17.05
C ASN A 94 -26.95 -7.21 -18.05
N ASN A 95 -26.40 -8.35 -17.59
CA ASN A 95 -25.58 -9.24 -18.41
C ASN A 95 -24.49 -8.44 -19.17
N GLY A 96 -23.90 -7.48 -18.45
CA GLY A 96 -22.93 -6.55 -18.98
C GLY A 96 -21.53 -7.16 -19.12
N ASN A 97 -20.65 -6.42 -19.79
CA ASN A 97 -19.22 -6.73 -19.88
C ASN A 97 -18.40 -5.46 -19.67
N LEU A 98 -18.74 -4.69 -18.62
CA LEU A 98 -17.89 -3.62 -18.14
C LEU A 98 -16.65 -4.20 -17.49
N THR A 99 -15.54 -3.52 -17.65
CA THR A 99 -14.27 -3.84 -17.00
C THR A 99 -13.90 -2.70 -16.06
N ILE A 100 -13.13 -3.03 -15.04
CA ILE A 100 -12.47 -2.05 -14.16
C ILE A 100 -11.72 -1.03 -15.02
N GLN A 101 -11.72 0.23 -14.60
CA GLN A 101 -10.93 1.27 -15.23
C GLN A 101 -9.45 0.88 -15.23
N ASP A 102 -8.77 1.01 -16.37
CA ASP A 102 -7.35 0.68 -16.51
C ASP A 102 -6.47 1.37 -15.47
N TYR A 103 -6.83 2.54 -14.94
CA TYR A 103 -6.02 3.17 -13.89
C TYR A 103 -6.14 2.41 -12.54
N LEU A 104 -7.29 1.80 -12.28
CA LEU A 104 -7.66 1.16 -11.02
C LEU A 104 -7.44 -0.35 -11.01
N ASP A 105 -6.89 -0.91 -12.10
CA ASP A 105 -6.56 -2.34 -12.17
C ASP A 105 -5.57 -2.76 -11.07
N ASP A 106 -5.60 -4.04 -10.74
CA ASP A 106 -4.84 -4.61 -9.62
C ASP A 106 -3.33 -4.43 -9.75
N GLU A 107 -2.79 -4.56 -10.97
CA GLU A 107 -1.35 -4.44 -11.22
C GLU A 107 -0.94 -2.99 -11.02
N LYS A 108 -1.62 -2.04 -11.68
CA LYS A 108 -1.28 -0.61 -11.58
C LYS A 108 -1.51 -0.05 -10.18
N PHE A 109 -2.57 -0.48 -9.49
CA PHE A 109 -2.80 -0.12 -8.10
C PHE A 109 -1.69 -0.66 -7.19
N SER A 110 -1.32 -1.93 -7.35
CA SER A 110 -0.24 -2.56 -6.59
C SER A 110 1.10 -1.85 -6.82
N GLU A 111 1.45 -1.53 -8.06
CA GLU A 111 2.66 -0.79 -8.40
C GLU A 111 2.70 0.61 -7.76
N ARG A 112 1.59 1.37 -7.86
CA ARG A 112 1.50 2.71 -7.27
C ARG A 112 1.61 2.66 -5.75
N SER A 113 0.77 1.85 -5.11
CA SER A 113 0.75 1.73 -3.65
C SER A 113 2.11 1.24 -3.13
N PHE A 114 2.72 0.25 -3.79
CA PHE A 114 4.07 -0.21 -3.44
C PHE A 114 5.10 0.91 -3.54
N LYS A 115 5.13 1.63 -4.67
CA LYS A 115 6.08 2.71 -4.90
C LYS A 115 5.97 3.85 -3.88
N TYR A 116 4.75 4.27 -3.54
CA TYR A 116 4.53 5.48 -2.75
C TYR A 116 4.35 5.24 -1.25
N ILE A 117 3.92 4.04 -0.86
CA ILE A 117 3.58 3.72 0.54
C ILE A 117 4.54 2.69 1.11
N TYR A 118 4.71 1.55 0.46
CA TYR A 118 5.37 0.40 1.07
C TYR A 118 6.89 0.43 0.93
N LEU A 119 7.40 0.77 -0.26
CA LEU A 119 8.84 0.88 -0.52
C LEU A 119 9.54 1.92 0.38
N PRO A 120 9.01 3.15 0.57
CA PRO A 120 9.63 4.12 1.46
C PRO A 120 9.61 3.73 2.94
N ASN A 121 8.65 2.89 3.35
CA ASN A 121 8.50 2.41 4.73
C ASN A 121 9.23 1.09 4.99
N ASN A 122 9.91 0.53 3.97
CA ASN A 122 10.66 -0.71 4.04
C ASN A 122 9.81 -1.89 4.56
N THR A 123 8.56 -1.98 4.10
CA THR A 123 7.65 -3.05 4.50
C THR A 123 7.93 -4.34 3.74
N SER A 124 7.75 -5.48 4.41
CA SER A 124 7.76 -6.78 3.75
C SER A 124 6.47 -7.04 2.98
N PHE A 125 6.50 -8.00 2.05
CA PHE A 125 5.30 -8.45 1.34
C PHE A 125 4.18 -8.92 2.28
N HIS A 126 4.54 -9.61 3.37
CA HIS A 126 3.56 -10.07 4.35
C HIS A 126 2.88 -8.89 5.06
N GLU A 127 3.65 -7.89 5.47
CA GLU A 127 3.10 -6.68 6.13
C GLU A 127 2.27 -5.86 5.16
N THR A 128 2.70 -5.70 3.91
CA THR A 128 1.93 -5.04 2.86
C THR A 128 0.57 -5.69 2.68
N ASN A 129 0.52 -7.01 2.53
CA ASN A 129 -0.74 -7.74 2.37
C ASN A 129 -1.62 -7.66 3.62
N SER A 130 -1.02 -7.75 4.81
CA SER A 130 -1.77 -7.60 6.06
C SER A 130 -2.38 -6.20 6.17
N HIS A 131 -1.63 -5.15 5.79
CA HIS A 131 -2.10 -3.78 5.79
C HIS A 131 -3.24 -3.58 4.79
N LEU A 132 -3.07 -4.03 3.54
CA LEU A 132 -4.12 -3.94 2.50
C LEU A 132 -5.41 -4.63 2.93
N ASN A 133 -5.32 -5.85 3.47
CA ASN A 133 -6.49 -6.61 3.91
C ASN A 133 -7.22 -5.92 5.05
N ASN A 134 -6.50 -5.40 6.06
CA ASN A 134 -7.14 -4.69 7.16
C ASN A 134 -7.80 -3.40 6.68
N LEU A 135 -7.08 -2.63 5.86
CA LEU A 135 -7.54 -1.35 5.33
C LEU A 135 -8.76 -1.52 4.41
N TYR A 136 -8.84 -2.60 3.64
CA TYR A 136 -10.01 -2.91 2.80
C TYR A 136 -11.32 -2.87 3.60
N TYR A 137 -11.37 -3.52 4.77
CA TYR A 137 -12.59 -3.54 5.59
C TYR A 137 -12.91 -2.18 6.21
N LEU A 138 -11.89 -1.40 6.58
CA LEU A 138 -12.09 -0.05 7.09
C LEU A 138 -12.67 0.87 6.02
N LEU A 139 -12.10 0.84 4.81
CA LEU A 139 -12.59 1.62 3.69
C LEU A 139 -13.96 1.17 3.22
N LEU A 140 -14.22 -0.15 3.19
CA LEU A 140 -15.52 -0.70 2.84
C LEU A 140 -16.62 -0.16 3.75
N ASN A 141 -16.42 -0.18 5.06
CA ASN A 141 -17.39 0.36 6.02
C ASN A 141 -17.68 1.85 5.76
N LEU A 142 -16.65 2.66 5.48
CA LEU A 142 -16.81 4.09 5.17
C LEU A 142 -17.52 4.35 3.83
N ILE A 143 -17.28 3.47 2.85
CA ILE A 143 -17.93 3.52 1.53
C ILE A 143 -19.42 3.20 1.66
N GLU A 144 -19.80 2.21 2.45
CA GLU A 144 -21.21 1.82 2.66
C GLU A 144 -22.04 2.87 3.40
N GLU A 145 -21.40 3.84 4.07
CA GLU A 145 -22.06 4.98 4.72
C GLU A 145 -22.47 6.10 3.75
N HIS A 146 -22.07 6.03 2.48
CA HIS A 146 -22.41 6.97 1.40
C HIS A 146 -23.49 6.41 0.47
#